data_AF-A0A9D2CED4-F1
#
_entry.id   AF-A0A9D2CED4-F1
#
_cell.length_a   1.000
_cell.length_b   1.000
_cell.length_c   1.000
_cell.angle_alpha   90.00
_cell.angle_beta   90.00
_cell.angle_gamma   90.00
#
_symmetry.space_group_name_H-M   'P 1'
#
loop_
_entity.id
_entity.type
_entity.pdbx_description
1 polymer ?
#
loop_
_entity_poly.entity_id
_entity_poly.type
_entity_poly.pdbx_seq_one_letter_code
_entity_poly.pdbx_strand_id
1 'polypeptide(L)'
;MELKGSRTEQNLMAAFSGESMARNKYLFFAEKAKQEGNTEVAELFEQMAQNEGIHGKLLYQRLKGVGSSSANLQDAIQGEYGEWSSMYPSFADIAREEGFEAIGTLFDQIAKIEKDHEFRFLTALAKLNSSGSSAPKAAAPAAPKSVSVAGYRCMFCGATFEERPDVCPVCKAIGSFENTTIQKTVEG
;
A
#
# COMPACT_ATOMS: atom_id res chain seq x y z
N MET A 1 30.73 -4.87 15.23
CA MET A 1 29.44 -5.34 15.79
C MET A 1 28.43 -5.33 14.65
N GLU A 2 27.64 -6.38 14.51
CA GLU A 2 26.60 -6.45 13.48
C GLU A 2 25.31 -5.84 14.02
N LEU A 3 24.57 -5.11 13.17
CA LEU A 3 23.29 -4.53 13.55
C LEU A 3 22.23 -5.63 13.72
N LYS A 4 22.25 -6.63 12.85
CA LYS A 4 21.30 -7.74 12.80
C LYS A 4 21.29 -8.52 14.13
N GLY A 5 20.10 -8.73 14.69
CA GLY A 5 19.87 -9.42 15.96
C GLY A 5 20.17 -8.57 17.20
N SER A 6 20.62 -7.32 17.05
CA SER A 6 20.91 -6.44 18.18
C SER A 6 19.65 -5.75 18.71
N ARG A 7 19.70 -5.29 19.97
CA ARG A 7 18.67 -4.38 20.51
C ARG A 7 18.58 -3.07 19.72
N THR A 8 19.69 -2.63 19.11
CA THR A 8 19.69 -1.41 18.27
C THR A 8 18.86 -1.59 17.00
N GLU A 9 18.84 -2.78 16.39
CA GLU A 9 17.97 -3.08 15.25
C GLU A 9 16.50 -3.00 15.65
N GLN A 10 16.13 -3.58 16.80
CA GLN A 10 14.77 -3.52 17.34
C GLN A 10 14.36 -2.06 17.62
N ASN A 11 15.25 -1.27 18.21
CA ASN A 11 15.02 0.15 18.47
C ASN A 11 14.84 0.95 17.17
N LEU A 12 15.64 0.67 16.14
CA LEU A 12 15.51 1.31 14.83
C LEU A 12 14.18 0.97 14.15
N MET A 13 13.74 -0.30 14.22
CA MET A 13 12.43 -0.71 13.71
C MET A 13 11.30 0.01 14.46
N ALA A 14 11.33 -0.01 15.80
CA ALA A 14 10.33 0.65 16.61
C ALA A 14 10.27 2.17 16.35
N ALA A 15 11.41 2.82 16.23
CA ALA A 15 11.49 4.24 15.89
C ALA A 15 10.93 4.51 14.48
N PHE A 16 11.32 3.71 13.48
CA PHE A 16 10.82 3.88 12.11
C PHE A 16 9.29 3.71 12.03
N SER A 17 8.74 2.70 12.71
CA SER A 17 7.29 2.54 12.85
C SER A 17 6.65 3.73 13.56
N GLY A 18 7.28 4.24 14.63
CA GLY A 18 6.85 5.44 15.36
C GLY A 18 6.71 6.67 14.46
N GLU A 19 7.77 7.00 13.72
CA GLU A 19 7.80 8.14 12.79
C GLU A 19 6.80 7.99 11.65
N SER A 20 6.64 6.76 11.13
CA SER A 20 5.67 6.47 10.07
C SER A 20 4.23 6.68 10.54
N MET A 21 3.92 6.26 11.78
CA MET A 21 2.62 6.52 12.40
C MET A 21 2.41 8.01 12.70
N ALA A 22 3.45 8.72 13.18
CA ALA A 22 3.37 10.15 13.48
C ALA A 22 3.07 10.96 12.22
N ARG A 23 3.80 10.72 11.13
CA ARG A 23 3.56 11.34 9.82
C ARG A 23 2.10 11.21 9.38
N ASN A 24 1.55 9.99 9.39
CA ASN A 24 0.17 9.76 8.94
C ASN A 24 -0.85 10.45 9.85
N LYS A 25 -0.70 10.35 11.17
CA LYS A 25 -1.59 11.04 12.14
C LYS A 25 -1.60 12.54 11.92
N TYR A 26 -0.43 13.16 11.74
CA TYR A 26 -0.34 14.60 11.54
C TYR A 26 -1.02 15.05 10.23
N LEU A 27 -0.95 14.26 9.16
CA LEU A 27 -1.72 14.56 7.93
C LEU A 27 -3.23 14.48 8.17
N PHE A 28 -3.71 13.51 8.96
CA PHE A 28 -5.13 13.42 9.33
C PHE A 28 -5.57 14.60 10.20
N PHE A 29 -4.71 15.04 11.12
CA PHE A 29 -4.97 16.19 11.98
C PHE A 29 -4.96 17.51 11.19
N ALA A 30 -4.06 17.63 10.20
CA ALA A 30 -4.04 18.76 9.29
C ALA A 30 -5.35 18.85 8.49
N GLU A 31 -5.85 17.73 7.96
CA GLU A 31 -7.14 17.70 7.26
C GLU A 31 -8.27 18.17 8.17
N LYS A 32 -8.32 17.65 9.40
CA LYS A 32 -9.32 18.07 10.38
C LYS A 32 -9.23 19.56 10.71
N ALA A 33 -8.02 20.08 10.92
CA ALA A 33 -7.80 21.50 11.17
C ALA A 33 -8.26 22.38 9.99
N LYS A 34 -8.04 21.95 8.74
CA LYS A 34 -8.58 22.64 7.54
C LYS A 34 -10.09 22.68 7.53
N GLN A 35 -10.76 21.55 7.84
CA GLN A 35 -12.22 21.47 7.92
C GLN A 35 -12.80 22.41 8.99
N GLU A 36 -12.04 22.70 10.03
CA GLU A 36 -12.40 23.62 11.12
C GLU A 36 -12.03 25.09 10.84
N GLY A 37 -11.37 25.38 9.72
CA GLY A 37 -10.90 26.72 9.37
C GLY A 37 -9.62 27.15 10.11
N ASN A 38 -8.95 26.23 10.79
CA ASN A 38 -7.71 26.49 11.54
C ASN A 38 -6.47 26.34 10.63
N THR A 39 -6.31 27.25 9.67
CA THR A 39 -5.26 27.13 8.62
C THR A 39 -3.84 27.06 9.18
N GLU A 40 -3.47 27.89 10.16
CA GLU A 40 -2.13 27.88 10.75
C GLU A 40 -1.81 26.55 11.47
N VAL A 41 -2.80 25.99 12.16
CA VAL A 41 -2.68 24.68 12.83
C VAL A 41 -2.52 23.56 11.80
N ALA A 42 -3.26 23.63 10.69
CA ALA A 42 -3.12 22.68 9.60
C ALA A 42 -1.72 22.73 8.97
N GLU A 43 -1.22 23.92 8.65
CA GLU A 43 0.11 24.12 8.10
C GLU A 43 1.21 23.61 9.04
N LEU A 44 1.07 23.86 10.34
CA LEU A 44 1.97 23.31 11.35
C LEU A 44 2.00 21.79 11.33
N PHE A 45 0.83 21.13 11.32
CA PHE A 45 0.76 19.66 11.25
C PHE A 45 1.36 19.12 9.95
N GLU A 46 1.13 19.76 8.81
CA GLU A 46 1.71 19.36 7.53
C GLU A 46 3.24 19.47 7.53
N GLN A 47 3.76 20.57 8.10
CA GLN A 47 5.20 20.75 8.25
C GLN A 47 5.81 19.67 9.17
N MET A 48 5.16 19.38 10.29
CA MET A 48 5.63 18.32 11.18
C MET A 48 5.55 16.94 10.52
N ALA A 49 4.51 16.65 9.74
CA ALA A 49 4.41 15.41 8.98
C ALA A 49 5.56 15.24 7.97
N GLN A 50 6.00 16.34 7.34
CA GLN A 50 7.18 16.34 6.48
C GLN A 50 8.45 16.03 7.27
N ASN A 51 8.62 16.64 8.46
CA ASN A 51 9.76 16.37 9.35
C ASN A 51 9.82 14.90 9.77
N GLU A 52 8.70 14.30 10.19
CA GLU A 52 8.68 12.87 10.57
C GLU A 52 8.95 11.97 9.37
N GLY A 53 8.57 12.40 8.15
CA GLY A 53 8.98 11.73 6.93
C GLY A 53 10.51 11.70 6.73
N ILE A 54 11.21 12.78 7.09
CA ILE A 54 12.67 12.84 7.08
C ILE A 54 13.27 11.97 8.19
N HIS A 55 12.73 12.01 9.41
CA HIS A 55 13.18 11.14 10.51
C HIS A 55 13.04 9.66 10.13
N GLY A 56 11.86 9.26 9.63
CA GLY A 56 11.59 7.92 9.14
C GLY A 56 12.59 7.49 8.06
N LYS A 57 12.90 8.37 7.09
CA LYS A 57 13.92 8.10 6.06
C LYS A 57 15.30 7.85 6.67
N LEU A 58 15.74 8.68 7.63
CA LEU A 58 17.06 8.53 8.27
C LEU A 58 17.18 7.21 9.04
N LEU A 59 16.09 6.77 9.69
CA LEU A 59 16.02 5.51 10.43
C LEU A 59 15.98 4.32 9.47
N TYR A 60 15.13 4.37 8.44
CA TYR A 60 15.00 3.31 7.45
C TYR A 60 16.31 3.04 6.70
N GLN A 61 17.04 4.11 6.34
CA GLN A 61 18.35 3.98 5.70
C GLN A 61 19.37 3.22 6.57
N ARG A 62 19.29 3.34 7.89
CA ARG A 62 20.16 2.62 8.84
C ARG A 62 19.70 1.20 9.10
N LEU A 63 18.39 0.96 9.04
CA LEU A 63 17.78 -0.34 9.32
C LEU A 63 17.83 -1.30 8.13
N LYS A 64 17.41 -0.83 6.94
CA LYS A 64 17.27 -1.62 5.72
C LYS A 64 18.07 -1.05 4.55
N GLY A 65 18.17 0.28 4.46
CA GLY A 65 18.72 0.97 3.29
C GLY A 65 17.67 1.19 2.20
N VAL A 66 18.01 1.99 1.19
CA VAL A 66 17.20 2.17 -0.02
C VAL A 66 18.03 1.69 -1.20
N GLY A 67 17.54 0.66 -1.89
CA GLY A 67 18.24 0.03 -3.01
C GLY A 67 17.95 0.72 -4.35
N SER A 68 18.31 0.03 -5.43
CA SER A 68 17.90 0.42 -6.79
C SER A 68 16.37 0.30 -6.95
N SER A 69 15.80 0.95 -7.96
CA SER A 69 14.35 0.82 -8.24
C SER A 69 13.92 -0.63 -8.41
N SER A 70 14.76 -1.48 -9.02
CA SER A 70 14.48 -2.91 -9.18
C SER A 70 14.45 -3.64 -7.83
N ALA A 71 15.43 -3.38 -6.95
CA ALA A 71 15.48 -3.97 -5.61
C ALA A 71 14.30 -3.50 -4.74
N ASN A 72 13.97 -2.21 -4.77
CA ASN A 72 12.85 -1.66 -4.01
C ASN A 72 11.49 -2.19 -4.51
N LEU A 73 11.34 -2.41 -5.82
CA LEU A 73 10.14 -3.05 -6.39
C LEU A 73 10.01 -4.50 -5.91
N GLN A 74 11.11 -5.27 -5.85
CA GLN A 74 11.08 -6.64 -5.34
C GLN A 74 10.69 -6.69 -3.86
N ASP A 75 11.25 -5.80 -3.04
CA ASP A 75 10.91 -5.67 -1.62
C ASP A 75 9.42 -5.33 -1.44
N ALA A 76 8.90 -4.36 -2.20
CA ALA A 76 7.47 -4.01 -2.20
C ALA A 76 6.59 -5.20 -2.61
N ILE A 77 6.92 -5.91 -3.69
CA ILE A 77 6.17 -7.11 -4.13
C ILE A 77 6.08 -8.15 -3.02
N GLN A 78 7.20 -8.40 -2.32
CA GLN A 78 7.23 -9.37 -1.23
C GLN A 78 6.39 -8.91 -0.03
N GLY A 79 6.40 -7.62 0.28
CA GLY A 79 5.55 -6.99 1.29
C GLY A 79 4.07 -7.18 0.95
N GLU A 80 3.65 -6.67 -0.20
CA GLU A 80 2.26 -6.76 -0.67
C GLU A 80 1.75 -8.21 -0.69
N TYR A 81 2.56 -9.16 -1.18
CA TYR A 81 2.23 -10.58 -1.16
C TYR A 81 1.98 -11.09 0.26
N GLY A 82 2.86 -10.77 1.22
CA GLY A 82 2.68 -11.16 2.61
C GLY A 82 1.40 -10.57 3.21
N GLU A 83 1.08 -9.33 2.85
CA GLU A 83 -0.11 -8.63 3.31
C GLU A 83 -1.39 -9.28 2.80
N TRP A 84 -1.57 -9.41 1.48
CA TRP A 84 -2.83 -9.90 0.93
C TRP A 84 -3.01 -11.42 1.04
N SER A 85 -1.92 -12.21 1.02
CA SER A 85 -2.01 -13.68 1.00
C SER A 85 -2.09 -14.32 2.38
N SER A 86 -1.70 -13.59 3.43
CA SER A 86 -1.58 -14.15 4.79
C SER A 86 -2.03 -13.18 5.88
N MET A 87 -1.42 -12.00 5.97
CA MET A 87 -1.64 -11.08 7.10
C MET A 87 -3.09 -10.58 7.20
N TYR A 88 -3.60 -9.92 6.15
CA TYR A 88 -4.97 -9.38 6.18
C TYR A 88 -6.04 -10.46 6.26
N PRO A 89 -5.95 -11.61 5.55
CA PRO A 89 -6.88 -12.73 5.78
C PRO A 89 -6.90 -13.20 7.24
N SER A 90 -5.74 -13.41 7.85
CA SER A 90 -5.64 -13.81 9.26
C SER A 90 -6.25 -12.77 10.20
N PHE A 91 -5.99 -11.48 9.95
CA PHE A 91 -6.58 -10.40 10.75
C PHE A 91 -8.10 -10.32 10.56
N ALA A 92 -8.61 -10.59 9.35
CA ALA A 92 -10.03 -10.62 9.08
C ALA A 92 -10.73 -11.75 9.84
N ASP A 93 -10.13 -12.94 9.87
CA ASP A 93 -10.65 -14.10 10.61
C ASP A 93 -10.68 -13.82 12.11
N ILE A 94 -9.57 -13.33 12.70
CA ILE A 94 -9.51 -12.95 14.11
C ILE A 94 -10.55 -11.88 14.45
N ALA A 95 -10.69 -10.84 13.62
CA ALA A 95 -11.68 -9.79 13.84
C ALA A 95 -13.11 -10.35 13.88
N ARG A 96 -13.44 -11.34 13.03
CA ARG A 96 -14.75 -11.99 13.04
C ARG A 96 -14.95 -12.91 14.24
N GLU A 97 -13.93 -13.67 14.62
CA GLU A 97 -13.95 -14.51 15.82
C GLU A 97 -14.24 -13.69 17.08
N GLU A 98 -13.71 -12.46 17.15
CA GLU A 98 -13.93 -11.52 18.24
C GLU A 98 -15.22 -10.67 18.10
N GLY A 99 -15.98 -10.85 17.01
CA GLY A 99 -17.26 -10.17 16.79
C GLY A 99 -17.18 -8.79 16.12
N PHE A 100 -16.03 -8.40 15.59
CA PHE A 100 -15.79 -7.15 14.86
C PHE A 100 -15.98 -7.29 13.34
N GLU A 101 -17.16 -7.71 12.89
CA GLU A 101 -17.44 -8.01 11.47
C GLU A 101 -17.10 -6.86 10.50
N ALA A 102 -17.35 -5.61 10.91
CA ALA A 102 -17.03 -4.45 10.09
C ALA A 102 -15.52 -4.27 9.88
N ILE A 103 -14.70 -4.62 10.88
CA ILE A 103 -13.23 -4.59 10.79
C ILE A 103 -12.75 -5.76 9.94
N GLY A 104 -13.33 -6.96 10.11
CA GLY A 104 -13.02 -8.10 9.25
C GLY A 104 -13.30 -7.83 7.77
N THR A 105 -14.45 -7.21 7.48
CA THR A 105 -14.79 -6.76 6.12
C THR A 105 -13.81 -5.72 5.59
N LEU A 106 -13.34 -4.79 6.43
CA LEU A 106 -12.33 -3.81 6.04
C LEU A 106 -11.01 -4.50 5.68
N PHE A 107 -10.55 -5.46 6.47
CA PHE A 107 -9.32 -6.21 6.17
C PHE A 107 -9.44 -6.99 4.85
N ASP A 108 -10.57 -7.62 4.56
CA ASP A 108 -10.80 -8.28 3.26
C ASP A 108 -10.74 -7.30 2.08
N GLN A 109 -11.29 -6.10 2.26
CA GLN A 109 -11.26 -5.07 1.23
C GLN A 109 -9.82 -4.58 0.99
N ILE A 110 -9.05 -4.38 2.05
CA ILE A 110 -7.64 -3.99 1.97
C ILE A 110 -6.81 -5.10 1.31
N ALA A 111 -7.02 -6.37 1.67
CA ALA A 111 -6.32 -7.50 1.03
C ALA A 111 -6.52 -7.52 -0.50
N LYS A 112 -7.72 -7.21 -0.99
CA LYS A 112 -7.98 -7.12 -2.45
C LYS A 112 -7.22 -5.97 -3.12
N ILE A 113 -7.01 -4.87 -2.40
CA ILE A 113 -6.25 -3.70 -2.86
C ILE A 113 -4.76 -4.03 -2.92
N GLU A 114 -4.19 -4.61 -1.87
CA GLU A 114 -2.77 -4.97 -1.82
C GLU A 114 -2.40 -6.00 -2.91
N LYS A 115 -3.35 -6.86 -3.29
CA LYS A 115 -3.18 -7.74 -4.46
C LYS A 115 -3.07 -6.96 -5.78
N ASP A 116 -3.80 -5.85 -5.96
CA ASP A 116 -3.62 -4.95 -7.11
C ASP A 116 -2.27 -4.22 -7.03
N HIS A 117 -1.83 -3.83 -5.83
CA HIS A 117 -0.50 -3.22 -5.64
C HIS A 117 0.63 -4.16 -6.05
N GLU A 118 0.61 -5.42 -5.60
CA GLU A 118 1.58 -6.44 -6.03
C GLU A 118 1.62 -6.57 -7.55
N PHE A 119 0.46 -6.69 -8.20
CA PHE A 119 0.35 -6.79 -9.65
C PHE A 119 0.95 -5.58 -10.37
N ARG A 120 0.71 -4.37 -9.84
CA ARG A 120 1.27 -3.13 -10.41
C ARG A 120 2.78 -3.06 -10.25
N PHE A 121 3.33 -3.46 -9.11
CA PHE A 121 4.78 -3.51 -8.92
C PHE A 121 5.45 -4.58 -9.79
N LEU A 122 4.85 -5.76 -9.93
CA LEU A 122 5.30 -6.80 -10.87
C LEU A 122 5.34 -6.27 -12.31
N THR A 123 4.28 -5.56 -12.72
CA THR A 123 4.21 -4.94 -14.05
C THR A 123 5.28 -3.87 -14.24
N ALA A 124 5.53 -3.03 -13.23
CA ALA A 124 6.57 -2.01 -13.26
C ALA A 124 7.97 -2.63 -13.36
N LEU A 125 8.23 -3.69 -12.59
CA LEU A 125 9.50 -4.43 -12.61
C LEU A 125 9.74 -5.09 -13.98
N ALA A 126 8.72 -5.72 -14.56
CA ALA A 126 8.82 -6.32 -15.88
C ALA A 126 9.13 -5.28 -16.97
N LYS A 127 8.49 -4.10 -16.90
CA LYS A 127 8.78 -2.97 -17.81
C LYS A 127 10.23 -2.49 -17.65
N LEU A 128 10.67 -2.27 -16.40
CA LEU A 128 12.03 -1.80 -16.09
C LEU A 128 13.10 -2.75 -16.64
N ASN A 129 12.89 -4.07 -16.51
CA ASN A 129 13.79 -5.09 -17.03
C ASN A 129 13.78 -5.18 -18.56
N SER A 130 12.61 -4.96 -19.19
CA SER A 130 12.45 -5.00 -20.65
C SER A 130 13.07 -3.77 -21.34
N SER A 131 13.11 -2.62 -20.66
CA SER A 131 13.78 -1.40 -21.15
C SER A 131 15.31 -1.46 -21.13
N GLY A 132 15.91 -2.53 -20.57
CA GLY A 132 17.37 -2.67 -20.44
C GLY A 132 18.01 -3.85 -21.18
N SER A 133 17.25 -4.79 -21.75
CA SER A 133 17.79 -5.93 -22.51
C SER A 133 16.70 -6.66 -23.30
N SER A 134 17.02 -7.04 -24.53
CA SER A 134 16.26 -7.97 -25.37
C SER A 134 16.40 -9.42 -24.87
N ALA A 135 15.93 -9.71 -23.66
CA ALA A 135 15.90 -11.06 -23.11
C ALA A 135 14.51 -11.71 -23.35
N PRO A 136 14.46 -13.02 -23.66
CA PRO A 136 13.21 -13.70 -24.01
C PRO A 136 12.26 -13.76 -22.81
N LYS A 137 10.96 -13.56 -23.07
CA LYS A 137 9.87 -13.78 -22.11
C LYS A 137 10.03 -15.16 -21.47
N ALA A 138 10.38 -15.19 -20.17
CA ALA A 138 10.12 -16.37 -19.36
C ALA A 138 8.60 -16.62 -19.35
N ALA A 139 8.20 -17.84 -19.66
CA ALA A 139 6.80 -18.24 -19.63
C ALA A 139 6.29 -18.09 -18.19
N ALA A 140 5.36 -17.15 -17.99
CA ALA A 140 4.61 -17.07 -16.75
C ALA A 140 3.89 -18.40 -16.52
N PRO A 141 3.80 -18.89 -15.27
CA PRO A 141 2.94 -20.03 -14.96
C PRO A 141 1.53 -19.74 -15.46
N ALA A 142 0.82 -20.78 -15.92
CA ALA A 142 -0.52 -20.66 -16.49
C ALA A 142 -1.45 -19.99 -15.47
N ALA A 143 -1.66 -18.69 -15.66
CA ALA A 143 -2.62 -17.93 -14.87
C ALA A 143 -4.02 -18.54 -15.11
N PRO A 144 -4.88 -18.59 -14.08
CA PRO A 144 -6.30 -18.88 -14.30
C PRO A 144 -6.81 -17.97 -15.41
N LYS A 145 -7.71 -18.46 -16.28
CA LYS A 145 -8.24 -17.69 -17.42
C LYS A 145 -8.78 -16.36 -16.89
N SER A 146 -8.02 -15.29 -17.06
CA SER A 146 -8.42 -13.96 -16.65
C SER A 146 -8.67 -13.12 -17.89
N VAL A 147 -9.77 -12.38 -17.87
CA VAL A 147 -10.05 -11.37 -18.89
C VAL A 147 -9.75 -10.00 -18.31
N SER A 148 -9.15 -9.17 -19.16
CA SER A 148 -8.91 -7.76 -18.86
C SER A 148 -10.16 -6.98 -19.25
N VAL A 149 -10.80 -6.32 -18.29
CA VAL A 149 -11.98 -5.46 -18.53
C VAL A 149 -11.65 -4.01 -18.19
N ALA A 150 -12.31 -3.07 -18.87
CA ALA A 150 -12.25 -1.66 -18.48
C ALA A 150 -12.92 -1.49 -17.11
N GLY A 151 -12.40 -0.57 -16.30
CA GLY A 151 -12.97 -0.24 -15.00
C GLY A 151 -12.39 1.04 -14.42
N TYR A 152 -12.62 1.24 -13.13
CA TYR A 152 -12.30 2.45 -12.40
C TYR A 152 -11.48 2.13 -11.15
N ARG A 153 -10.46 2.93 -10.85
CA ARG A 153 -9.67 2.84 -9.60
C ARG A 153 -9.89 4.08 -8.75
N CYS A 154 -10.19 3.91 -7.47
CA CYS A 154 -10.21 5.00 -6.51
C CYS A 154 -8.80 5.57 -6.35
N MET A 155 -8.64 6.88 -6.59
CA MET A 155 -7.33 7.52 -6.51
C MET A 155 -6.79 7.68 -5.08
N PHE A 156 -7.64 7.46 -4.06
CA PHE A 156 -7.27 7.61 -2.65
C PHE A 156 -6.83 6.30 -2.00
N CYS A 157 -7.53 5.20 -2.28
CA CYS A 157 -7.24 3.90 -1.63
C CYS A 157 -6.90 2.78 -2.60
N GLY A 158 -6.92 2.99 -3.92
CA GLY A 158 -6.57 1.96 -4.89
C GLY A 158 -7.66 0.91 -5.18
N ALA A 159 -8.80 0.93 -4.47
CA ALA A 159 -9.92 0.02 -4.75
C ALA A 159 -10.40 0.12 -6.21
N THR A 160 -10.65 -1.02 -6.86
CA THR A 160 -11.06 -1.11 -8.26
C THR A 160 -12.51 -1.58 -8.41
N PHE A 161 -13.22 -1.05 -9.42
CA PHE A 161 -14.64 -1.29 -9.67
C PHE A 161 -14.92 -1.39 -11.18
N GLU A 162 -15.80 -2.29 -11.60
CA GLU A 162 -16.24 -2.38 -13.02
C GLU A 162 -17.05 -1.14 -13.41
N GLU A 163 -17.99 -0.72 -12.56
CA GLU A 163 -18.75 0.52 -12.71
C GLU A 163 -18.19 1.62 -11.80
N ARG A 164 -18.23 2.88 -12.24
CA ARG A 164 -17.76 4.02 -11.45
C ARG A 164 -18.77 4.34 -10.33
N PRO A 165 -18.40 4.20 -9.05
CA PRO A 165 -19.26 4.69 -7.98
C PRO A 165 -19.08 6.20 -7.77
N ASP A 166 -20.09 6.86 -7.19
CA ASP A 166 -20.00 8.27 -6.78
C ASP A 166 -19.15 8.44 -5.52
N VAL A 167 -19.25 7.47 -4.60
CA VAL A 167 -18.52 7.41 -3.33
C VAL A 167 -17.81 6.07 -3.22
N CYS A 168 -16.51 6.07 -2.93
CA CYS A 168 -15.76 4.83 -2.77
C CYS A 168 -16.30 4.03 -1.58
N PRO A 169 -16.76 2.79 -1.75
CA PRO A 169 -17.30 1.99 -0.65
C PRO A 169 -16.26 1.61 0.40
N VAL A 170 -14.96 1.68 0.07
CA VAL A 170 -13.84 1.37 0.98
C VAL A 170 -13.47 2.61 1.81
N CYS A 171 -12.87 3.63 1.18
CA CYS A 171 -12.36 4.81 1.90
C CYS A 171 -13.34 5.99 2.02
N LYS A 172 -14.56 5.87 1.47
CA LYS A 172 -15.61 6.90 1.49
C LYS A 172 -15.28 8.21 0.77
N ALA A 173 -14.19 8.26 0.00
CA ALA A 173 -13.86 9.41 -0.83
C ALA A 173 -14.88 9.60 -1.97
N ILE A 174 -15.19 10.87 -2.28
CA ILE A 174 -16.20 11.26 -3.28
C ILE A 174 -15.53 11.57 -4.63
N GLY A 175 -16.04 11.01 -5.72
CA GLY A 175 -15.83 11.48 -7.09
C GLY A 175 -14.46 11.23 -7.76
N SER A 176 -13.42 10.87 -7.02
CA SER A 176 -12.04 10.74 -7.55
C SER A 176 -11.68 9.32 -8.00
N PHE A 177 -11.99 9.01 -9.26
CA PHE A 177 -11.69 7.73 -9.90
C PHE A 177 -10.94 7.93 -11.22
N GLU A 178 -9.89 7.14 -11.45
CA GLU A 178 -9.17 7.05 -12.72
C GLU A 178 -9.65 5.83 -13.53
N ASN A 179 -9.59 5.91 -14.86
CA ASN A 179 -9.82 4.74 -15.71
C ASN A 179 -8.67 3.74 -15.54
N THR A 180 -8.98 2.46 -15.37
CA THR A 180 -8.01 1.38 -15.24
C THR A 180 -8.46 0.14 -16.01
N THR A 181 -7.60 -0.89 -16.02
CA THR A 181 -7.95 -2.24 -16.47
C THR A 181 -7.94 -3.18 -15.27
N ILE A 182 -9.00 -3.98 -15.13
CA ILE A 182 -9.18 -4.93 -14.02
C ILE A 182 -9.01 -6.35 -14.58
N GLN A 183 -8.28 -7.20 -13.84
CA GLN A 183 -8.20 -8.63 -14.14
C GLN A 183 -9.39 -9.35 -13.49
N LYS A 184 -10.26 -9.94 -14.29
CA LYS A 184 -11.38 -10.76 -13.83
C LYS A 184 -11.08 -12.23 -14.06
N THR A 185 -11.11 -13.03 -13.00
CA THR A 185 -11.08 -14.49 -13.13
C THR A 185 -12.38 -14.94 -13.80
N VAL A 186 -12.26 -15.64 -14.93
CA VAL A 186 -13.39 -16.27 -15.59
C VAL A 186 -13.51 -17.67 -15.00
N GLU A 187 -14.55 -17.92 -14.21
CA GLU A 187 -14.95 -19.28 -13.87
C GLU A 187 -15.38 -19.96 -15.17
N GLY A 188 -14.73 -21.10 -15.47
CA GLY A 188 -14.97 -21.89 -16.67
C GLY A 188 -16.04 -22.94 -16.44
#